data_AF-A0A935VB98-F1
#
_entry.id   AF-A0A935VB98-F1
#
_cell.length_a   1.000
_cell.length_b   1.000
_cell.length_c   1.000
_cell.angle_alpha   90.00
_cell.angle_beta   90.00
_cell.angle_gamma   90.00
#
_symmetry.space_group_name_H-M   'P 1'
#
loop_
_entity.id
_entity.type
_entity.pdbx_description
1 polymer ?
#
loop_
_entity_poly.entity_id
_entity_poly.type
_entity_poly.pdbx_seq_one_letter_code
_entity_poly.pdbx_strand_id
1 'polypeptide(L)'
;MIDPDVKKRVDERYSRSLIIYSSMAASALGIAAIGWIVIPAVQIPASAPAVVPIWVLVFFLAIAAIIARRSLVRWERLHDITLLRGVDGLLATLQTNSIILAALGEMIIIAGVVSAYLSFDRGDLLRSTIIAAVVFVLNFPRRSTWDTIISSLSKV
;
A
#
# COMPACT_ATOMS: atom_id res chain seq x y z
N MET A 1 -16.39 27.22 -3.90
CA MET A 1 -17.40 26.16 -3.74
C MET A 1 -17.04 25.09 -4.77
N ILE A 2 -16.80 23.83 -4.37
CA ILE A 2 -16.43 22.77 -5.34
C ILE A 2 -17.68 22.47 -6.16
N ASP A 3 -17.52 22.47 -7.48
CA ASP A 3 -18.58 22.12 -8.43
C ASP A 3 -19.20 20.75 -8.08
N PRO A 4 -20.55 20.63 -8.01
CA PRO A 4 -21.22 19.35 -7.75
C PRO A 4 -20.77 18.22 -8.68
N ASP A 5 -20.43 18.51 -9.94
CA ASP A 5 -19.95 17.51 -10.90
C ASP A 5 -18.51 17.05 -10.61
N VAL A 6 -17.67 17.94 -10.06
CA VAL A 6 -16.35 17.57 -9.56
C VAL A 6 -16.49 16.66 -8.35
N LYS A 7 -17.37 17.02 -7.39
CA LYS A 7 -17.59 16.22 -6.18
C LYS A 7 -18.04 14.79 -6.49
N LYS A 8 -18.96 14.62 -7.45
CA LYS A 8 -19.41 13.29 -7.89
C LYS A 8 -18.23 12.45 -8.44
N ARG A 9 -17.36 13.04 -9.25
CA ARG A 9 -16.16 12.37 -9.80
C ARG A 9 -15.15 11.98 -8.72
N VAL A 10 -14.97 12.82 -7.69
CA VAL A 10 -14.14 12.48 -6.52
C VAL A 10 -14.69 11.22 -5.85
N ASP A 11 -15.99 11.19 -5.56
CA ASP A 11 -16.63 10.10 -4.83
C ASP A 11 -16.55 8.77 -5.59
N GLU A 12 -16.78 8.80 -6.91
CA GLU A 12 -16.65 7.61 -7.76
C GLU A 12 -15.23 7.06 -7.78
N ARG A 13 -14.22 7.92 -7.98
CA ARG A 13 -12.81 7.49 -8.05
C ARG A 13 -12.24 7.12 -6.69
N TYR A 14 -12.65 7.80 -5.63
CA TYR A 14 -12.30 7.44 -4.27
C TYR A 14 -12.86 6.06 -3.92
N SER A 15 -14.14 5.82 -4.20
CA SER A 15 -14.78 4.52 -3.96
C SER A 15 -14.07 3.39 -4.71
N ARG A 16 -13.74 3.59 -6.00
CA ARG A 16 -12.96 2.62 -6.78
C ARG A 16 -11.58 2.37 -6.18
N SER A 17 -10.87 3.42 -5.80
CA SER A 17 -9.54 3.31 -5.18
C SER A 17 -9.61 2.56 -3.85
N LEU A 18 -10.63 2.83 -3.04
CA LEU A 18 -10.87 2.17 -1.77
C LEU A 18 -11.19 0.68 -1.96
N ILE A 19 -12.05 0.34 -2.92
CA ILE A 19 -12.36 -1.07 -3.25
C ILE A 19 -11.08 -1.80 -3.64
N ILE A 20 -10.30 -1.26 -4.58
CA ILE A 20 -9.03 -1.89 -5.01
C ILE A 20 -8.08 -2.04 -3.83
N TYR A 21 -7.86 -0.96 -3.06
CA TYR A 21 -6.98 -0.98 -1.90
C TYR A 21 -7.40 -2.03 -0.86
N SER A 22 -8.69 -2.06 -0.52
CA SER A 22 -9.25 -3.03 0.42
C SER A 22 -9.17 -4.45 -0.10
N SER A 23 -9.34 -4.67 -1.41
CA SER A 23 -9.20 -5.99 -2.03
C SER A 23 -7.76 -6.50 -1.96
N MET A 24 -6.77 -5.62 -2.14
CA MET A 24 -5.34 -5.98 -2.01
C MET A 24 -4.94 -6.20 -0.55
N ALA A 25 -5.52 -5.45 0.38
CA ALA A 25 -5.34 -5.72 1.81
C ALA A 25 -5.99 -7.06 2.21
N ALA A 26 -7.17 -7.37 1.66
CA ALA A 26 -7.85 -8.63 1.89
C ALA A 26 -7.11 -9.82 1.25
N SER A 27 -6.57 -9.67 0.03
CA SER A 27 -5.74 -10.69 -0.62
C SER A 27 -4.48 -10.96 0.20
N ALA A 28 -3.81 -9.90 0.66
CA ALA A 28 -2.66 -9.97 1.55
C ALA A 28 -2.99 -10.79 2.84
N LEU A 29 -4.12 -10.52 3.48
CA LEU A 29 -4.58 -11.30 4.63
C LEU A 29 -4.92 -12.76 4.25
N GLY A 30 -5.54 -12.98 3.09
CA GLY A 30 -5.84 -14.31 2.57
C GLY A 30 -4.58 -15.14 2.32
N ILE A 31 -3.56 -14.54 1.71
CA ILE A 31 -2.25 -15.15 1.48
C ILE A 31 -1.59 -15.51 2.82
N ALA A 32 -1.63 -14.60 3.79
CA ALA A 32 -1.10 -14.87 5.13
C ALA A 32 -1.85 -16.01 5.83
N ALA A 33 -3.19 -16.05 5.74
CA ALA A 33 -4.00 -17.13 6.30
C ALA A 33 -3.70 -18.49 5.66
N ILE A 34 -3.56 -18.53 4.33
CA ILE A 34 -3.15 -19.75 3.60
C ILE A 34 -1.76 -20.19 4.04
N GLY A 35 -0.80 -19.25 4.11
CA GLY A 35 0.57 -19.53 4.57
C GLY A 35 0.59 -20.13 5.98
N TRP A 36 -0.28 -19.66 6.87
CA TRP A 36 -0.39 -20.17 8.23
C TRP A 36 -0.84 -21.64 8.31
N ILE A 37 -1.73 -22.05 7.40
CA ILE A 37 -2.24 -23.43 7.32
C ILE A 37 -1.22 -24.34 6.66
N VAL A 38 -0.60 -23.89 5.57
CA VAL A 38 0.30 -24.71 4.73
C VAL A 38 1.66 -24.92 5.38
N ILE A 39 2.21 -23.92 6.07
CA ILE A 39 3.56 -24.01 6.64
C ILE A 39 3.50 -24.81 7.95
N PRO A 40 4.18 -25.97 8.05
CA PRO A 40 4.17 -26.78 9.25
C PRO A 40 4.89 -26.05 10.40
N ALA A 41 4.42 -26.22 11.64
CA ALA A 41 4.99 -25.58 12.83
C ALA A 41 6.27 -26.30 13.33
N VAL A 42 7.11 -26.76 12.42
CA VAL A 42 8.35 -27.45 12.77
C VAL A 42 9.48 -26.43 12.73
N GLN A 43 9.96 -26.01 13.89
CA GLN A 43 11.13 -25.15 13.99
C GLN A 43 12.39 -25.94 13.64
N ILE A 44 12.69 -26.03 12.34
CA ILE A 44 14.03 -26.38 11.89
C ILE A 44 14.82 -25.09 11.98
N PRO A 45 15.94 -25.02 12.71
CA PRO A 45 16.80 -23.85 12.66
C PRO A 45 17.29 -23.70 11.23
N ALA A 46 16.59 -22.86 10.47
CA ALA A 46 16.98 -22.49 9.13
C ALA A 46 18.41 -21.98 9.20
N SER A 47 19.26 -22.37 8.25
CA SER A 47 20.55 -21.71 8.12
C SER A 47 20.26 -20.23 7.82
N ALA A 48 20.52 -19.38 8.82
CA ALA A 48 20.41 -17.92 8.77
C ALA A 48 20.76 -17.27 7.41
N PRO A 49 21.78 -17.72 6.64
CA PRO A 49 22.08 -17.16 5.32
C PRO A 49 20.93 -17.09 4.31
N ALA A 50 19.93 -17.98 4.34
CA ALA A 50 18.85 -17.98 3.34
C ALA A 50 17.76 -16.92 3.59
N VAL A 51 17.53 -16.57 4.86
CA VAL A 51 16.39 -15.73 5.28
C VAL A 51 16.79 -14.25 5.39
N VAL A 52 18.05 -13.96 5.70
CA VAL A 52 18.57 -12.59 5.85
C VAL A 52 18.26 -11.69 4.64
N PRO A 53 18.49 -12.11 3.38
CA PRO A 53 18.18 -11.26 2.22
C PRO A 53 16.70 -10.88 2.11
N ILE A 54 15.80 -11.77 2.55
CA ILE A 54 14.35 -11.53 2.51
C ILE A 54 13.97 -10.46 3.54
N TRP A 55 14.55 -10.52 4.74
CA TRP A 55 14.33 -9.49 5.76
C TRP A 55 14.89 -8.14 5.35
N VAL A 56 16.03 -8.11 4.67
CA VAL A 56 16.57 -6.89 4.06
C VAL A 56 15.59 -6.33 3.03
N LEU A 57 15.03 -7.18 2.16
CA LEU A 57 14.01 -6.77 1.19
C LEU A 57 12.76 -6.22 1.88
N VAL A 58 12.22 -6.90 2.90
CA VAL A 58 11.05 -6.44 3.67
C VAL A 58 11.31 -5.06 4.29
N PHE A 59 12.49 -4.85 4.85
CA PHE A 59 12.90 -3.56 5.40
C PHE A 59 12.91 -2.46 4.33
N PHE A 60 13.54 -2.71 3.17
CA PHE A 60 13.56 -1.76 2.07
C PHE A 60 12.16 -1.49 1.50
N LEU A 61 11.29 -2.50 1.41
CA LEU A 61 9.90 -2.32 0.97
C LEU A 61 9.10 -1.46 1.95
N ALA A 62 9.26 -1.68 3.25
CA ALA A 62 8.59 -0.87 4.28
C ALA A 62 9.04 0.60 4.22
N ILE A 63 10.35 0.84 4.10
CA ILE A 63 10.90 2.20 3.91
C ILE A 63 10.42 2.81 2.61
N ALA A 64 10.49 2.06 1.50
CA ALA A 64 10.05 2.50 0.19
C ALA A 64 8.57 2.90 0.23
N ALA A 65 7.71 2.20 0.97
CA ALA A 65 6.31 2.57 1.12
C ALA A 65 6.14 3.93 1.82
N ILE A 66 6.90 4.19 2.87
CA ILE A 66 6.87 5.47 3.59
C ILE A 66 7.38 6.61 2.71
N ILE A 67 8.53 6.40 2.05
CA ILE A 67 9.14 7.40 1.16
C ILE A 67 8.24 7.65 -0.06
N ALA A 68 7.71 6.59 -0.67
CA ALA A 68 6.78 6.67 -1.80
C ALA A 68 5.55 7.46 -1.41
N ARG A 69 4.97 7.24 -0.23
CA ARG A 69 3.82 8.04 0.20
C ARG A 69 4.14 9.53 0.21
N ARG A 70 5.30 9.88 0.77
CA ARG A 70 5.72 11.28 0.89
C ARG A 70 6.03 11.90 -0.48
N SER A 71 6.65 11.15 -1.40
CA SER A 71 7.02 11.66 -2.72
C SER A 71 5.82 11.71 -3.69
N LEU A 72 4.92 10.74 -3.60
CA LEU A 72 3.71 10.64 -4.43
C LEU A 72 2.67 11.72 -4.08
N VAL A 73 2.62 12.14 -2.81
CA VAL A 73 1.65 13.14 -2.30
C VAL A 73 2.31 14.52 -2.10
N ARG A 74 3.50 14.74 -2.68
CA ARG A 74 4.17 16.05 -2.59
C ARG A 74 3.34 17.12 -3.32
N TRP A 75 3.09 18.23 -2.64
CA TRP A 75 2.22 19.31 -3.12
C TRP A 75 2.63 19.83 -4.50
N GLU A 76 3.91 20.13 -4.70
CA GLU A 76 4.48 20.62 -5.96
C GLU A 76 4.13 19.69 -7.13
N ARG A 77 4.32 18.38 -6.97
CA ARG A 77 4.01 17.40 -8.00
C ARG A 77 2.52 17.34 -8.32
N LEU A 78 1.66 17.39 -7.30
CA LEU A 78 0.21 17.37 -7.50
C LEU A 78 -0.29 18.65 -8.17
N HIS A 79 0.31 19.80 -7.82
CA HIS A 79 0.06 21.08 -8.45
C HIS A 79 0.44 21.07 -9.93
N ASP A 80 1.65 20.63 -10.26
CA ASP A 80 2.11 20.54 -11.66
C ASP A 80 1.22 19.63 -12.50
N ILE A 81 0.79 18.49 -11.94
CA ILE A 81 -0.13 17.58 -12.61
C ILE A 81 -1.50 18.23 -12.82
N THR A 82 -1.98 19.02 -11.85
CA THR A 82 -3.26 19.73 -11.98
C THR A 82 -3.18 20.78 -13.08
N LEU A 83 -2.08 21.53 -13.18
CA LEU A 83 -1.87 22.49 -14.27
C LEU A 83 -1.80 21.82 -15.64
N LEU A 84 -1.13 20.68 -15.75
CA LEU A 84 -0.89 20.00 -17.04
C LEU A 84 -2.08 19.15 -17.51
N ARG A 85 -2.81 18.52 -16.58
CA ARG A 85 -3.83 17.49 -16.88
C ARG A 85 -5.19 17.77 -16.24
N GLY A 86 -5.34 18.91 -15.58
CA GLY A 86 -6.56 19.30 -14.87
C GLY A 86 -6.91 18.39 -13.70
N VAL A 87 -8.15 18.56 -13.21
CA VAL A 87 -8.70 17.82 -12.06
C VAL A 87 -8.81 16.32 -12.34
N ASP A 88 -9.15 15.91 -13.58
CA ASP A 88 -9.26 14.49 -13.93
C ASP A 88 -7.89 13.79 -13.90
N GLY A 89 -6.81 14.48 -14.29
CA GLY A 89 -5.45 13.97 -14.19
C GLY A 89 -4.95 13.86 -12.76
N LEU A 90 -5.30 14.84 -11.91
CA LEU A 90 -5.04 14.81 -10.48
C LEU A 90 -5.70 13.60 -9.81
N LEU A 91 -7.00 13.39 -10.05
CA LEU A 91 -7.75 12.26 -9.47
C LEU A 91 -7.20 10.90 -9.93
N ALA A 92 -6.82 10.78 -11.21
CA ALA A 92 -6.21 9.55 -11.73
C ALA A 92 -4.87 9.27 -11.03
N THR A 93 -4.08 10.31 -10.79
CA THR A 93 -2.79 10.19 -10.10
C THR A 93 -2.99 9.76 -8.64
N LEU A 94 -3.96 10.35 -7.92
CA LEU A 94 -4.26 9.96 -6.54
C LEU A 94 -4.71 8.50 -6.44
N GLN A 95 -5.52 8.03 -7.39
CA GLN A 95 -5.92 6.62 -7.50
C GLN A 95 -4.70 5.72 -7.73
N THR A 96 -3.89 6.00 -8.76
CA THR A 96 -2.69 5.21 -9.09
C THR A 96 -1.71 5.16 -7.92
N ASN A 97 -1.48 6.30 -7.25
CA ASN A 97 -0.60 6.36 -6.08
C ASN A 97 -1.11 5.46 -4.95
N SER A 98 -2.42 5.43 -4.71
CA SER A 98 -3.02 4.58 -3.68
C SER A 98 -2.82 3.09 -4.00
N ILE A 99 -2.95 2.70 -5.27
CA ILE A 99 -2.73 1.33 -5.73
C ILE A 99 -1.25 0.93 -5.59
N ILE A 100 -0.32 1.80 -5.98
CA ILE A 100 1.12 1.55 -5.82
C ILE A 100 1.48 1.30 -4.36
N LEU A 101 0.92 2.10 -3.44
CA LEU A 101 1.18 1.92 -2.00
C LEU A 101 0.57 0.62 -1.45
N ALA A 102 -0.61 0.21 -1.95
CA ALA A 102 -1.20 -1.08 -1.61
C ALA A 102 -0.33 -2.26 -2.09
N ALA A 103 0.20 -2.17 -3.31
CA ALA A 103 1.08 -3.19 -3.88
C ALA A 103 2.35 -3.39 -3.06
N LEU A 104 2.92 -2.32 -2.49
CA LEU A 104 4.07 -2.44 -1.59
C LEU A 104 3.74 -3.23 -0.31
N GLY A 105 2.55 -3.03 0.26
CA GLY A 105 2.07 -3.80 1.41
C GLY A 105 1.88 -5.28 1.08
N GLU A 106 1.33 -5.58 -0.10
CA GLU A 106 1.12 -6.96 -0.56
C GLU A 106 2.46 -7.67 -0.83
N MET A 107 3.44 -6.99 -1.42
CA MET A 107 4.79 -7.55 -1.62
C MET A 107 5.48 -7.92 -0.30
N ILE A 108 5.24 -7.17 0.79
CA ILE A 108 5.77 -7.50 2.12
C ILE A 108 5.20 -8.83 2.62
N ILE A 109 3.91 -9.09 2.42
CA ILE A 109 3.31 -10.39 2.77
C ILE A 109 3.92 -11.51 1.95
N ILE A 110 4.05 -11.33 0.64
CA ILE A 110 4.62 -12.35 -0.24
C ILE A 110 6.05 -12.71 0.22
N ALA A 111 6.88 -11.69 0.48
CA ALA A 111 8.22 -11.89 1.02
C ALA A 111 8.18 -12.62 2.38
N GLY A 112 7.24 -12.25 3.25
CA GLY A 112 6.99 -12.89 4.53
C GLY A 112 6.63 -14.38 4.45
N VAL A 113 5.74 -14.75 3.53
CA VAL A 113 5.36 -16.14 3.26
C VAL A 113 6.57 -16.93 2.73
N VAL A 114 7.35 -16.35 1.82
CA VAL A 114 8.58 -16.99 1.32
C VAL A 114 9.57 -17.20 2.45
N SER A 115 9.76 -16.20 3.31
CA SER A 115 10.61 -16.32 4.52
C SER A 115 10.15 -17.49 5.40
N ALA A 116 8.88 -17.51 5.78
CA ALA A 116 8.31 -18.52 6.66
C ALA A 116 8.33 -19.93 6.05
N TYR A 117 8.19 -20.03 4.73
CA TYR A 117 8.30 -21.31 4.02
C TYR A 117 9.74 -21.84 4.03
N LEU A 118 10.73 -20.97 3.80
CA LEU A 118 12.15 -21.35 3.84
C LEU A 118 12.65 -21.64 5.25
N SER A 119 12.14 -20.90 6.24
CA SER A 119 12.57 -21.04 7.63
C SER A 119 11.80 -22.11 8.40
N PHE A 120 10.66 -22.56 7.86
CA PHE A 120 9.64 -23.33 8.59
C PHE A 120 9.20 -22.66 9.91
N ASP A 121 9.40 -21.34 10.03
CA ASP A 121 9.02 -20.55 11.19
C ASP A 121 7.82 -19.67 10.88
N ARG A 122 6.68 -19.99 11.49
CA ARG A 122 5.47 -19.15 11.43
C ARG A 122 5.66 -17.78 12.06
N GLY A 123 6.69 -17.60 12.91
CA GLY A 123 7.08 -16.31 13.45
C GLY A 123 7.42 -15.29 12.37
N ASP A 124 8.07 -15.71 11.27
CA ASP A 124 8.39 -14.83 10.14
C ASP A 124 7.12 -14.35 9.43
N LEU A 125 6.15 -15.25 9.26
CA LEU A 125 4.86 -14.93 8.67
C LEU A 125 4.08 -13.94 9.53
N LEU A 126 4.07 -14.14 10.85
CA LEU A 126 3.38 -13.23 11.77
C LEU A 126 4.01 -11.84 11.77
N ARG A 127 5.34 -11.76 11.83
CA ARG A 127 6.07 -10.47 11.81
C ARG A 127 5.86 -9.71 10.50
N SER A 128 6.00 -10.38 9.36
CA SER A 128 5.74 -9.77 8.04
C SER A 128 4.29 -9.33 7.88
N THR A 129 3.34 -10.09 8.43
CA THR A 129 1.91 -9.72 8.46
C THR A 129 1.68 -8.45 9.25
N ILE A 130 2.29 -8.31 10.43
CA ILE A 130 2.21 -7.10 11.24
C ILE A 130 2.82 -5.91 10.48
N ILE A 131 3.98 -6.08 9.84
CA ILE A 131 4.64 -5.02 9.07
C ILE A 131 3.77 -4.58 7.89
N ALA A 132 3.23 -5.52 7.12
CA ALA A 132 2.33 -5.22 6.01
C ALA A 132 1.07 -4.51 6.51
N ALA A 133 0.47 -4.95 7.62
CA ALA A 133 -0.69 -4.30 8.22
C ALA A 133 -0.39 -2.83 8.60
N VAL A 134 0.78 -2.58 9.21
CA VAL A 134 1.24 -1.21 9.49
C VAL A 134 1.39 -0.40 8.21
N VAL A 135 1.99 -0.98 7.16
CA VAL A 135 2.14 -0.32 5.86
C VAL A 135 0.79 0.00 5.23
N PHE A 136 -0.20 -0.90 5.31
CA PHE A 136 -1.55 -0.63 4.83
C PHE A 136 -2.25 0.47 5.64
N VAL A 137 -2.18 0.41 6.97
CA VAL A 137 -2.81 1.42 7.85
C VAL A 137 -2.19 2.78 7.63
N LEU A 138 -0.85 2.85 7.56
CA LEU A 138 -0.15 4.09 7.31
C LEU A 138 -0.53 4.62 5.94
N ASN A 139 -0.53 3.82 4.88
CA ASN A 139 -0.78 4.29 3.52
C ASN A 139 -2.24 4.41 3.12
N PHE A 140 -3.17 4.18 4.04
CA PHE A 140 -4.60 4.18 3.76
C PHE A 140 -5.05 5.50 3.06
N PRO A 141 -5.76 5.42 1.92
CA PRO A 141 -6.26 6.59 1.22
C PRO A 141 -7.42 7.21 2.01
N ARG A 142 -7.13 8.26 2.77
CA ARG A 142 -8.14 9.00 3.54
C ARG A 142 -8.86 10.00 2.65
N ARG A 143 -10.20 9.96 2.68
CA ARG A 143 -11.06 10.91 1.95
C ARG A 143 -10.76 12.37 2.31
N SER A 144 -10.53 12.66 3.59
CA SER A 144 -10.20 14.00 4.07
C SER A 144 -8.96 14.59 3.39
N THR A 145 -7.95 13.76 3.13
CA THR A 145 -6.73 14.18 2.41
C THR A 145 -7.04 14.52 0.96
N TRP A 146 -7.87 13.72 0.29
CA TRP A 146 -8.29 13.97 -1.09
C TRP A 146 -9.09 15.27 -1.19
N ASP A 147 -10.09 15.46 -0.31
CA ASP A 147 -10.90 16.68 -0.29
C ASP A 147 -10.05 17.94 -0.02
N THR A 148 -9.06 17.84 0.86
CA THR A 148 -8.12 18.93 1.16
C THR A 148 -7.26 19.27 -0.06
N ILE A 149 -6.72 18.26 -0.74
CA ILE A 149 -5.90 18.45 -1.94
C ILE A 149 -6.74 19.08 -3.07
N ILE A 150 -7.93 18.56 -3.31
CA ILE A 150 -8.80 19.01 -4.40
C ILE A 150 -9.33 20.41 -4.12
N SER A 151 -9.82 20.70 -2.91
CA SER A 151 -10.30 22.05 -2.55
C SER A 151 -9.23 23.14 -2.65
N SER A 152 -7.96 22.74 -2.50
CA SER A 152 -6.81 23.64 -2.55
C SER A 152 -6.26 23.79 -3.98
N LEU A 153 -6.27 22.73 -4.80
CA LEU A 153 -5.76 22.74 -6.18
C LEU A 153 -6.81 23.05 -7.24
N SER A 154 -8.11 22.86 -6.98
CA SER A 154 -9.17 23.17 -7.95
C SER A 154 -9.44 24.66 -8.11
N LYS A 155 -8.75 25.51 -7.34
CA LYS A 155 -8.86 26.97 -7.38
C LYS A 155 -7.73 27.62 -8.20
N VAL A 156 -6.76 26.81 -8.63
CA VAL A 156 -5.65 27.21 -9.49
C VAL A 156 -6.06 26.96 -10.94
#